data_AF-A0A3A8F8M3-F1
#
_entry.id   AF-A0A3A8F8M3-F1
#
_cell.length_a   1.000
_cell.length_b   1.000
_cell.length_c   1.000
_cell.angle_alpha   90.00
_cell.angle_beta   90.00
_cell.angle_gamma   90.00
#
_symmetry.space_group_name_H-M   'P 1'
#
loop_
_entity.id
_entity.type
_entity.pdbx_description
1 polymer ?
#
loop_
_entity_poly.entity_id
_entity_poly.type
_entity_poly.pdbx_seq_one_letter_code
_entity_poly.pdbx_strand_id
1 'polypeptide(L)'
;MKIQRVVTFLSLAFALQGCSLFNNSPCNDEQVTDSVKKLYANQININPLSKIDQLRARLTQSSTPVQGDSQSIVGIELKQIKQLNIEKLKSENTQESQAVLDIIHDRFEDAQYICKATIKQEINTSKLTEIAQQMSPENSKLIQKNKLNIPIVYAIYTPNGKKPYEVQYSPENALHLMLAIMLKKAN
;
A
#
# COMPACT_ATOMS: atom_id res chain seq x y z
N MET A 1 39.51 38.28 43.31
CA MET A 1 38.46 38.94 42.51
C MET A 1 37.69 37.87 41.77
N LYS A 2 36.35 37.90 41.90
CA LYS A 2 35.40 36.92 41.33
C LYS A 2 35.33 37.10 39.81
N ILE A 3 35.34 36.02 39.04
CA ILE A 3 34.72 36.00 37.71
C ILE A 3 33.73 34.84 37.69
N GLN A 4 32.47 35.24 37.59
CA GLN A 4 31.26 34.44 37.71
C GLN A 4 31.01 33.60 36.47
N ARG A 5 30.43 32.42 36.75
CA ARG A 5 29.75 31.49 35.85
C ARG A 5 28.81 32.20 34.86
N VAL A 6 29.12 32.10 33.57
CA VAL A 6 28.19 32.14 32.42
C VAL A 6 29.01 31.47 31.29
N VAL A 7 28.63 30.42 30.57
CA VAL A 7 27.42 30.12 29.81
C VAL A 7 27.47 28.61 29.56
N THR A 8 26.61 27.81 30.21
CA THR A 8 26.43 26.39 29.86
C THR A 8 24.96 26.18 29.51
N PHE A 9 24.52 26.82 28.43
CA PHE A 9 23.16 26.67 27.89
C PHE A 9 23.19 26.88 26.38
N LEU A 10 23.82 25.95 25.65
CA LEU A 10 23.77 25.95 24.17
C LEU A 10 24.08 24.55 23.62
N SER A 11 23.29 23.55 24.03
CA SER A 11 23.39 22.20 23.46
C SER A 11 22.08 21.40 23.41
N LEU A 12 20.92 22.04 23.57
CA LEU A 12 19.61 21.37 23.48
C LEU A 12 18.70 21.83 22.32
N ALA A 13 19.20 22.63 21.37
CA ALA A 13 18.39 23.17 20.28
C ALA A 13 18.49 22.44 18.93
N PHE A 14 19.20 21.31 18.83
CA PHE A 14 19.42 20.60 17.54
C PHE A 14 18.68 19.27 17.37
N ALA A 15 17.75 18.91 18.26
CA ALA A 15 17.04 17.61 18.18
C ALA A 15 15.69 17.63 17.43
N LEU A 16 15.25 18.77 16.87
CA LEU A 16 13.89 18.89 16.30
C LEU A 16 13.80 19.13 14.79
N GLN A 17 14.92 19.10 14.05
CA GLN A 17 14.91 19.25 12.58
C GLN A 17 14.93 17.92 11.81
N GLY A 18 14.57 16.80 12.46
CA GLY A 18 14.64 15.46 11.89
C GLY A 18 13.35 14.89 11.27
N CYS A 19 12.22 15.61 11.26
CA CYS A 19 10.92 15.04 10.85
C CYS A 19 10.37 15.57 9.51
N SER A 20 11.11 16.36 8.74
CA SER A 20 10.55 16.99 7.52
C SER A 20 10.93 16.32 6.20
N LEU A 21 11.96 15.47 6.16
CA LEU A 21 12.45 14.92 4.88
C LEU A 21 11.71 13.64 4.41
N PHE A 22 10.88 13.02 5.25
CA PHE A 22 10.08 11.86 4.85
C PHE A 22 8.62 12.22 4.47
N ASN A 23 8.17 13.44 4.73
CA ASN A 23 6.79 13.87 4.43
C ASN A 23 6.60 14.42 2.99
N ASN A 24 7.66 14.60 2.21
CA ASN A 24 7.61 15.15 0.85
C ASN A 24 7.84 14.11 -0.26
N SER A 25 7.70 12.81 0.03
CA SER A 25 7.73 11.79 -1.02
C SER A 25 6.41 11.79 -1.80
N PRO A 26 6.43 11.71 -3.15
CA PRO A 26 5.23 11.50 -3.97
C PRO A 26 4.42 10.27 -3.55
N CYS A 27 5.06 9.28 -2.90
CA CYS A 27 4.38 8.13 -2.32
C CYS A 27 3.27 8.50 -1.34
N ASN A 28 3.42 9.61 -0.60
CA ASN A 28 2.47 10.05 0.43
C ASN A 28 1.58 11.23 -0.04
N ASP A 29 1.66 11.63 -1.32
CA ASP A 29 0.77 12.65 -1.88
C ASP A 29 -0.69 12.15 -1.82
N GLU A 30 -1.60 13.01 -1.36
CA GLU A 30 -3.00 12.66 -1.14
C GLU A 30 -3.65 12.09 -2.41
N GLN A 31 -3.40 12.68 -3.58
CA GLN A 31 -3.96 12.21 -4.85
C GLN A 31 -3.43 10.84 -5.23
N VAL A 32 -2.16 10.55 -4.93
CA VAL A 32 -1.56 9.23 -5.13
C VAL A 32 -2.22 8.22 -4.20
N THR A 33 -2.30 8.52 -2.90
CA THR A 33 -2.89 7.60 -1.91
C THR A 33 -4.36 7.30 -2.21
N ASP A 34 -5.13 8.28 -2.65
CA ASP A 34 -6.53 8.09 -3.03
C ASP A 34 -6.67 7.34 -4.34
N SER A 35 -5.75 7.53 -5.29
CA SER A 35 -5.71 6.74 -6.52
C SER A 35 -5.47 5.27 -6.20
N VAL A 36 -4.49 4.96 -5.33
CA VAL A 36 -4.25 3.57 -4.86
C VAL A 36 -5.50 2.97 -4.22
N LYS A 37 -6.16 3.70 -3.30
CA LYS A 37 -7.39 3.21 -2.65
C LYS A 37 -8.51 2.94 -3.65
N LYS A 38 -8.69 3.81 -4.66
CA LYS A 38 -9.70 3.63 -5.72
C LYS A 38 -9.40 2.42 -6.59
N LEU A 39 -8.14 2.24 -7.01
CA LEU A 39 -7.71 1.06 -7.77
C LEU A 39 -7.99 -0.22 -6.99
N TYR A 40 -7.71 -0.20 -5.69
CA TYR A 40 -8.02 -1.31 -4.80
C TYR A 40 -9.53 -1.55 -4.65
N ALA A 41 -10.31 -0.52 -4.35
CA ALA A 41 -11.76 -0.61 -4.24
C ALA A 41 -12.39 -1.19 -5.52
N ASN A 42 -11.87 -0.81 -6.70
CA ASN A 42 -12.30 -1.33 -7.99
C ASN A 42 -11.99 -2.83 -8.16
N GLN A 43 -10.85 -3.29 -7.67
CA GLN A 43 -10.49 -4.72 -7.72
C GLN A 43 -11.31 -5.55 -6.73
N ILE A 44 -11.64 -5.04 -5.55
CA ILE A 44 -12.40 -5.81 -4.54
C ILE A 44 -13.92 -5.66 -4.67
N ASN A 45 -14.42 -4.63 -5.34
CA ASN A 45 -15.85 -4.49 -5.63
C ASN A 45 -16.24 -5.29 -6.87
N ILE A 46 -16.04 -6.61 -6.77
CA ILE A 46 -16.58 -7.57 -7.72
C ILE A 46 -17.66 -8.34 -6.97
N ASN A 47 -18.81 -8.55 -7.61
CA ASN A 47 -19.78 -9.50 -7.08
C ASN A 47 -19.12 -10.89 -7.18
N PRO A 48 -18.86 -11.62 -6.08
CA PRO A 48 -18.22 -12.93 -6.15
C PRO A 48 -19.02 -13.95 -6.99
N LEU A 49 -20.30 -13.67 -7.27
CA LEU A 49 -21.16 -14.44 -8.18
C LEU A 49 -20.98 -14.07 -9.67
N SER A 50 -20.30 -12.97 -9.99
CA SER A 50 -19.96 -12.64 -11.37
C SER A 50 -18.79 -13.52 -11.83
N LYS A 51 -18.92 -14.06 -13.05
CA LYS A 51 -18.15 -15.17 -13.62
C LYS A 51 -16.65 -15.09 -13.25
N ILE A 52 -16.08 -16.21 -12.80
CA ILE A 52 -14.67 -16.41 -12.45
C ILE A 52 -13.69 -15.77 -13.46
N ASP A 53 -14.08 -15.71 -14.73
CA ASP A 53 -13.31 -15.05 -15.80
C ASP A 53 -13.09 -13.54 -15.58
N GLN A 54 -14.08 -12.82 -15.04
CA GLN A 54 -13.95 -11.41 -14.66
C GLN A 54 -13.02 -11.24 -13.45
N LEU A 55 -13.05 -12.20 -12.53
CA LEU A 55 -12.16 -12.22 -11.37
C LEU A 55 -10.72 -12.44 -11.84
N ARG A 56 -10.48 -13.46 -12.68
CA ARG A 56 -9.16 -13.76 -13.24
C ARG A 56 -8.60 -12.56 -14.01
N ALA A 57 -9.38 -11.95 -14.90
CA ALA A 57 -8.95 -10.78 -15.67
C ALA A 57 -8.53 -9.61 -14.77
N ARG A 58 -9.27 -9.33 -13.68
CA ARG A 58 -8.96 -8.25 -12.73
C ARG A 58 -7.79 -8.56 -11.80
N LEU A 59 -7.52 -9.84 -11.51
CA LEU A 59 -6.32 -10.28 -10.78
C LEU A 59 -5.06 -10.19 -11.66
N THR A 60 -5.20 -10.34 -12.98
CA THR A 60 -4.06 -10.34 -13.92
C THR A 60 -3.78 -8.99 -14.58
N GLN A 61 -4.77 -8.12 -14.76
CA GLN A 61 -4.58 -6.83 -15.41
C GLN A 61 -4.01 -5.78 -14.45
N SER A 62 -2.99 -5.04 -14.92
CA SER A 62 -2.59 -3.77 -14.33
C SER A 62 -3.84 -2.90 -14.24
N SER A 63 -4.29 -2.59 -13.02
CA SER A 63 -5.55 -1.90 -12.81
C SER A 63 -5.40 -0.46 -13.30
N THR A 64 -5.70 -0.24 -14.56
CA THR A 64 -6.09 1.07 -15.08
C THR A 64 -7.50 1.34 -14.57
N PRO A 65 -7.79 2.57 -14.11
CA PRO A 65 -9.10 2.90 -13.58
C PRO A 65 -10.15 2.78 -14.69
N VAL A 66 -11.14 1.90 -14.51
CA VAL A 66 -12.31 1.82 -15.39
C VAL A 66 -13.15 3.07 -15.16
N GLN A 67 -13.29 3.91 -16.19
CA GLN A 67 -14.16 5.09 -16.16
C GLN A 67 -15.61 4.66 -15.91
N GLY A 68 -16.21 5.15 -14.81
CA GLY A 68 -17.64 5.05 -14.57
C GLY A 68 -18.06 4.52 -13.18
N ASP A 69 -17.17 3.85 -12.47
CA ASP A 69 -17.48 3.29 -11.15
C ASP A 69 -16.78 4.11 -10.04
N SER A 70 -17.49 5.05 -9.41
CA SER A 70 -16.99 5.66 -8.17
C SER A 70 -17.15 4.67 -7.02
N GLN A 71 -16.22 3.74 -6.89
CA GLN A 71 -16.24 2.79 -5.79
C GLN A 71 -15.91 3.47 -4.46
N SER A 72 -16.73 3.20 -3.44
CA SER A 72 -16.52 3.74 -2.11
C SER A 72 -15.18 3.25 -1.54
N ILE A 73 -14.34 4.20 -1.12
CA ILE A 73 -13.09 3.93 -0.40
C ILE A 73 -13.28 3.98 1.13
N VAL A 74 -14.52 4.14 1.60
CA VAL A 74 -14.84 4.18 3.03
C VAL A 74 -14.43 2.85 3.68
N GLY A 75 -13.70 2.93 4.79
CA GLY A 75 -13.16 1.74 5.49
C GLY A 75 -11.88 1.17 4.86
N ILE A 76 -11.28 1.87 3.89
CA ILE A 76 -9.98 1.52 3.28
C ILE A 76 -8.95 2.57 3.67
N GLU A 77 -7.95 2.17 4.44
CA GLU A 77 -6.80 3.02 4.79
C GLU A 77 -5.55 2.57 4.05
N LEU A 78 -4.66 3.51 3.74
CA LEU A 78 -3.29 3.20 3.27
C LEU A 78 -2.31 3.62 4.37
N LYS A 79 -1.47 2.69 4.83
CA LYS A 79 -0.53 2.89 5.96
C LYS A 79 0.85 2.36 5.61
N GLN A 80 1.84 2.68 6.44
CA GLN A 80 3.22 2.21 6.31
C GLN A 80 3.82 2.51 4.92
N ILE A 81 3.44 3.66 4.36
CA ILE A 81 3.88 4.13 3.06
C ILE A 81 5.38 4.41 3.13
N LYS A 82 6.15 3.75 2.26
CA LYS A 82 7.59 3.95 2.10
C LYS A 82 7.95 3.96 0.62
N GLN A 83 8.80 4.88 0.22
CA GLN A 83 9.46 4.82 -1.09
C GLN A 83 10.52 3.71 -1.05
N LEU A 84 10.54 2.86 -2.07
CA LEU A 84 11.52 1.79 -2.19
C LEU A 84 12.81 2.32 -2.83
N ASN A 85 13.95 1.86 -2.30
CA ASN A 85 15.24 2.02 -2.95
C ASN A 85 15.57 0.69 -3.66
N ILE A 86 15.50 0.70 -4.99
CA ILE A 86 15.67 -0.51 -5.81
C ILE A 86 17.07 -1.11 -5.66
N GLU A 87 18.11 -0.27 -5.58
CA GLU A 87 19.48 -0.75 -5.39
C GLU A 87 19.66 -1.44 -4.04
N LYS A 88 19.02 -0.90 -2.99
CA LYS A 88 19.00 -1.55 -1.68
C LYS A 88 18.30 -2.91 -1.73
N LEU A 89 17.13 -2.99 -2.36
CA LEU A 89 16.37 -4.25 -2.52
C LEU A 89 17.19 -5.33 -3.22
N LYS A 90 17.91 -4.97 -4.30
CA LYS A 90 18.82 -5.89 -5.01
C LYS A 90 19.96 -6.39 -4.09
N SER A 91 20.50 -5.51 -3.25
CA SER A 91 21.60 -5.85 -2.35
C SER A 91 21.20 -6.73 -1.15
N GLU A 92 19.94 -6.66 -0.70
CA GLU A 92 19.45 -7.43 0.45
C GLU A 92 19.30 -8.93 0.13
N ASN A 93 19.07 -9.30 -1.14
CA ASN A 93 19.01 -10.68 -1.64
C ASN A 93 18.20 -11.66 -0.75
N THR A 94 17.06 -11.19 -0.23
CA THR A 94 16.11 -12.04 0.50
C THR A 94 14.98 -12.50 -0.41
N GLN A 95 14.29 -13.58 -0.04
CA GLN A 95 13.10 -14.04 -0.78
C GLN A 95 12.01 -12.95 -0.86
N GLU A 96 11.82 -12.16 0.21
CA GLU A 96 10.86 -11.05 0.21
C GLU A 96 11.31 -9.95 -0.75
N SER A 97 12.59 -9.56 -0.72
CA SER A 97 13.15 -8.55 -1.62
C SER A 97 13.05 -9.00 -3.08
N GLN A 98 13.31 -10.28 -3.36
CA GLN A 98 13.19 -10.84 -4.71
C GLN A 98 11.74 -10.83 -5.21
N ALA A 99 10.78 -11.28 -4.39
CA ALA A 99 9.36 -11.25 -4.78
C ALA A 99 8.86 -9.83 -5.11
N VAL A 100 9.34 -8.83 -4.37
CA VAL A 100 9.04 -7.42 -4.66
C VAL A 100 9.72 -6.97 -5.96
N LEU A 101 10.96 -7.36 -6.21
CA LEU A 101 11.68 -7.04 -7.45
C LEU A 101 10.99 -7.66 -8.67
N ASP A 102 10.51 -8.90 -8.56
CA ASP A 102 9.78 -9.58 -9.64
C ASP A 102 8.51 -8.81 -10.01
N ILE A 103 7.73 -8.36 -9.00
CA ILE A 103 6.54 -7.51 -9.24
C ILE A 103 6.90 -6.21 -9.95
N ILE A 104 8.01 -5.57 -9.53
CA ILE A 104 8.46 -4.30 -10.12
C ILE A 104 8.86 -4.51 -11.57
N HIS A 105 9.61 -5.57 -11.86
CA HIS A 105 10.07 -5.89 -13.20
C HIS A 105 8.92 -6.23 -14.14
N ASP A 106 7.95 -7.00 -13.66
CA ASP A 106 6.82 -7.46 -14.47
C ASP A 106 5.78 -6.36 -14.74
N ARG A 107 5.67 -5.36 -13.86
CA ARG A 107 4.50 -4.45 -13.86
C ARG A 107 4.83 -2.97 -13.85
N PHE A 108 6.01 -2.58 -13.37
CA PHE A 108 6.33 -1.19 -13.08
C PHE A 108 7.57 -0.69 -13.84
N GLU A 109 7.68 -1.10 -15.10
CA GLU A 109 8.70 -0.60 -16.01
C GLU A 109 8.58 0.93 -16.16
N ASP A 110 9.72 1.64 -16.18
CA ASP A 110 9.82 3.10 -16.33
C ASP A 110 9.13 3.98 -15.27
N ALA A 111 8.66 3.40 -14.16
CA ALA A 111 8.08 4.17 -13.07
C ALA A 111 9.10 5.12 -12.42
N GLN A 112 8.74 6.39 -12.24
CA GLN A 112 9.65 7.35 -11.59
C GLN A 112 9.77 7.11 -10.08
N TYR A 113 8.72 6.59 -9.45
CA TYR A 113 8.74 6.23 -8.05
C TYR A 113 8.08 4.87 -7.84
N ILE A 114 8.74 4.02 -7.06
CA ILE A 114 8.16 2.77 -6.54
C ILE A 114 7.98 2.91 -5.03
N CYS A 115 6.81 2.52 -4.55
CA CYS A 115 6.40 2.66 -3.17
C CYS A 115 5.86 1.32 -2.65
N LYS A 116 6.06 1.03 -1.36
CA LYS A 116 5.45 -0.09 -0.64
C LYS A 116 4.53 0.48 0.44
N ALA A 117 3.39 -0.16 0.65
CA ALA A 117 2.43 0.23 1.66
C ALA A 117 1.59 -0.97 2.11
N THR A 118 0.76 -0.74 3.13
CA THR A 118 -0.22 -1.71 3.62
C THR A 118 -1.60 -1.11 3.48
N ILE A 119 -2.47 -1.76 2.72
CA ILE A 119 -3.90 -1.48 2.72
C ILE A 119 -4.50 -2.08 3.98
N LYS A 120 -5.26 -1.29 4.74
CA LYS A 120 -6.09 -1.77 5.84
C LYS A 120 -7.55 -1.68 5.46
N GLN A 121 -8.19 -2.82 5.32
CA GLN A 121 -9.61 -2.93 5.03
C GLN A 121 -10.36 -3.35 6.30
N GLU A 122 -11.43 -2.65 6.64
CA GLU A 122 -12.40 -3.15 7.60
C GLU A 122 -13.16 -4.36 7.04
N ILE A 123 -13.20 -5.44 7.83
CA ILE A 123 -13.89 -6.68 7.45
C ILE A 123 -15.18 -6.85 8.22
N ASN A 124 -16.14 -7.56 7.63
CA ASN A 124 -17.33 -7.97 8.35
C ASN A 124 -16.96 -9.07 9.37
N THR A 125 -17.11 -8.78 10.65
CA THR A 125 -16.77 -9.69 11.75
C THR A 125 -17.58 -10.97 11.72
N SER A 126 -18.81 -10.98 11.16
CA SER A 126 -19.60 -12.20 11.04
C SER A 126 -18.97 -13.21 10.08
N LYS A 127 -18.38 -12.74 8.97
CA LYS A 127 -17.68 -13.57 7.98
C LYS A 127 -16.29 -14.03 8.44
N LEU A 128 -15.68 -13.26 9.35
CA LEU A 128 -14.34 -13.56 9.85
C LEU A 128 -14.31 -14.92 10.56
N THR A 129 -15.31 -15.20 11.38
CA THR A 129 -15.35 -16.42 12.21
C THR A 129 -15.39 -17.69 11.37
N GLU A 130 -16.09 -17.65 10.24
CA GLU A 130 -16.23 -18.80 9.32
C GLU A 130 -14.95 -19.06 8.53
N ILE A 131 -14.31 -18.00 8.02
CA ILE A 131 -13.11 -18.13 7.17
C ILE A 131 -11.85 -18.33 8.01
N ALA A 132 -11.75 -17.75 9.21
CA ALA A 132 -10.57 -17.87 10.07
C ALA A 132 -10.26 -19.32 10.48
N GLN A 133 -11.28 -20.18 10.58
CA GLN A 133 -11.13 -21.61 10.87
C GLN A 133 -10.49 -22.40 9.71
N GLN A 134 -10.54 -21.85 8.50
CA GLN A 134 -10.05 -22.48 7.27
C GLN A 134 -8.75 -21.84 6.76
N MET A 135 -8.29 -20.77 7.41
CA MET A 135 -7.10 -20.03 6.99
C MET A 135 -5.80 -20.70 7.46
N SER A 136 -4.80 -20.66 6.60
CA SER A 136 -3.44 -21.02 6.99
C SER A 136 -2.90 -20.05 8.06
N PRO A 137 -1.94 -20.48 8.90
CA PRO A 137 -1.28 -19.62 9.89
C PRO A 137 -0.58 -18.39 9.29
N GLU A 138 -0.20 -18.42 8.02
CA GLU A 138 0.40 -17.27 7.33
C GLU A 138 -0.66 -16.22 7.00
N ASN A 139 -1.80 -16.64 6.45
CA ASN A 139 -2.87 -15.72 6.09
C ASN A 139 -3.56 -15.12 7.32
N SER A 140 -3.60 -15.84 8.44
CA SER A 140 -4.20 -15.32 9.68
C SER A 140 -3.47 -14.08 10.21
N LYS A 141 -2.15 -13.96 9.95
CA LYS A 141 -1.34 -12.79 10.33
C LYS A 141 -1.76 -11.50 9.62
N LEU A 142 -2.42 -11.63 8.46
CA LEU A 142 -2.96 -10.49 7.71
C LEU A 142 -4.14 -9.86 8.48
N ILE A 143 -4.82 -10.63 9.33
CA ILE A 143 -5.98 -10.18 10.08
C ILE A 143 -5.54 -9.73 11.46
N GLN A 144 -5.74 -8.44 11.74
CA GLN A 144 -5.52 -7.87 13.06
C GLN A 144 -6.83 -7.26 13.54
N LYS A 145 -7.42 -7.86 14.58
CA LYS A 145 -8.77 -7.52 15.05
C LYS A 145 -9.79 -7.68 13.91
N ASN A 146 -10.50 -6.62 13.56
CA ASN A 146 -11.48 -6.55 12.47
C ASN A 146 -10.91 -5.86 11.22
N LYS A 147 -9.59 -5.89 11.02
CA LYS A 147 -8.93 -5.31 9.84
C LYS A 147 -8.07 -6.33 9.12
N LEU A 148 -8.27 -6.44 7.81
CA LEU A 148 -7.38 -7.16 6.91
C LEU A 148 -6.28 -6.21 6.43
N ASN A 149 -5.03 -6.61 6.61
CA ASN A 149 -3.83 -5.86 6.23
C ASN A 149 -3.20 -6.52 5.01
N ILE A 150 -3.15 -5.80 3.88
CA ILE A 150 -2.65 -6.32 2.61
C ILE A 150 -1.42 -5.52 2.22
N PRO A 151 -0.23 -6.15 2.24
CA PRO A 151 0.98 -5.56 1.66
C PRO A 151 0.81 -5.36 0.15
N ILE A 152 1.15 -4.16 -0.31
CA ILE A 152 1.09 -3.77 -1.72
C ILE A 152 2.38 -3.05 -2.14
N VAL A 153 2.63 -3.09 -3.44
CA VAL A 153 3.60 -2.23 -4.12
C VAL A 153 2.84 -1.38 -5.14
N TYR A 154 3.20 -0.11 -5.26
CA TYR A 154 2.60 0.78 -6.25
C TYR A 154 3.65 1.68 -6.89
N ALA A 155 3.40 2.02 -8.14
CA ALA A 155 4.23 2.83 -8.99
C ALA A 155 3.55 4.17 -9.29
N ILE A 156 4.36 5.22 -9.38
CA ILE A 156 3.90 6.56 -9.72
C ILE A 156 4.58 6.97 -11.01
N TYR A 157 3.75 7.30 -12.00
CA TYR A 157 4.13 7.79 -13.31
C TYR A 157 3.83 9.28 -13.41
N THR A 158 4.83 10.08 -13.77
CA THR A 158 4.72 11.52 -13.97
C THR A 158 5.06 11.90 -15.41
N PRO A 159 4.08 12.00 -16.31
CA PRO A 159 4.34 12.51 -17.64
C PRO A 159 4.87 13.94 -17.52
N ASN A 160 6.15 14.15 -17.89
CA ASN A 160 6.86 15.43 -17.83
C ASN A 160 6.98 16.06 -16.43
N GLY A 161 6.93 15.26 -15.36
CA GLY A 161 7.09 15.75 -13.98
C GLY A 161 5.91 16.59 -13.46
N LYS A 162 4.76 16.59 -14.15
CA LYS A 162 3.57 17.38 -13.78
C LYS A 162 2.41 16.47 -13.38
N LYS A 163 1.52 17.01 -12.54
CA LYS A 163 0.22 16.40 -12.21
C LYS A 163 -0.71 16.44 -13.45
N PRO A 164 -1.64 15.48 -13.61
CA PRO A 164 -1.97 14.38 -12.70
C PRO A 164 -0.95 13.23 -12.75
N TYR A 165 -0.79 12.54 -11.62
CA TYR A 165 -0.02 11.30 -11.55
C TYR A 165 -0.83 10.16 -12.16
N GLU A 166 -0.19 9.33 -12.97
CA GLU A 166 -0.70 7.99 -13.22
C GLU A 166 -0.15 7.06 -12.14
N VAL A 167 -1.02 6.23 -11.58
CA VAL A 167 -0.66 5.31 -10.49
C VAL A 167 -1.05 3.92 -10.91
N GLN A 168 -0.14 2.97 -10.71
CA GLN A 168 -0.42 1.55 -10.85
C GLN A 168 -0.10 0.86 -9.53
N TYR A 169 -0.80 -0.23 -9.22
CA TYR A 169 -0.56 -0.95 -7.96
C TYR A 169 -0.71 -2.46 -8.16
N SER A 170 -0.07 -3.21 -7.26
CA SER A 170 -0.16 -4.67 -7.18
C SER A 170 -0.13 -5.12 -5.73
N PRO A 171 -0.97 -6.10 -5.33
CA PRO A 171 -0.72 -6.82 -4.09
C PRO A 171 0.60 -7.59 -4.18
N GLU A 172 1.29 -7.75 -3.04
CA GLU A 172 2.47 -8.62 -2.98
C GLU A 172 2.10 -10.11 -3.14
N ASN A 173 0.83 -10.45 -2.86
CA ASN A 173 0.30 -11.80 -3.03
C ASN A 173 -1.16 -11.75 -3.48
N ALA A 174 -1.46 -12.39 -4.61
CA ALA A 174 -2.81 -12.45 -5.18
C ALA A 174 -3.85 -13.10 -4.24
N LEU A 175 -3.43 -14.04 -3.39
CA LEU A 175 -4.30 -14.68 -2.40
C LEU A 175 -4.82 -13.67 -1.36
N HIS A 176 -4.03 -12.65 -1.03
CA HIS A 176 -4.48 -11.60 -0.10
C HIS A 176 -5.64 -10.79 -0.70
N LEU A 177 -5.60 -10.54 -2.00
CA LEU A 177 -6.67 -9.86 -2.72
C LEU A 177 -7.93 -10.72 -2.83
N MET A 178 -7.78 -12.03 -3.06
CA MET A 178 -8.91 -12.97 -3.01
C MET A 178 -9.57 -12.98 -1.63
N LEU A 179 -8.77 -13.02 -0.57
CA LEU A 179 -9.25 -12.94 0.81
C LEU A 179 -10.01 -11.63 1.06
N ALA A 180 -9.52 -10.51 0.51
CA ALA A 180 -10.19 -9.22 0.59
C ALA A 180 -11.57 -9.18 -0.06
N ILE A 181 -11.71 -9.82 -1.24
CA ILE A 181 -12.98 -9.96 -1.95
C ILE A 181 -13.98 -10.76 -1.11
N MET A 182 -13.55 -11.90 -0.54
CA MET A 182 -14.42 -12.76 0.27
C MET A 182 -14.88 -12.08 1.57
N LEU A 183 -13.94 -11.42 2.25
CA LEU A 183 -14.16 -10.75 3.54
C LEU A 183 -14.67 -9.31 3.40
N LYS A 184 -14.93 -8.84 2.18
CA LYS A 184 -15.46 -7.51 1.94
C LYS A 184 -16.73 -7.30 2.76
N LYS A 185 -16.74 -6.20 3.52
CA LYS A 185 -17.91 -5.71 4.24
C LYS A 185 -18.96 -5.29 3.22
N ALA A 186 -20.19 -5.76 3.39
CA ALA A 186 -21.30 -5.27 2.59
C ALA A 186 -21.52 -3.78 2.88
N ASN A 187 -21.74 -2.99 1.83
CA ASN A 187 -22.11 -1.58 1.97
C ASN A 187 -23.54 -1.45 2.49
#